data_AF-A0A3D8PDC1-F1
#
_entry.id   AF-A0A3D8PDC1-F1
#
_cell.length_a   1.000
_cell.length_b   1.000
_cell.length_c   1.000
_cell.angle_alpha   90.00
_cell.angle_beta   90.00
_cell.angle_gamma   90.00
#
_symmetry.space_group_name_H-M   'P 1'
#
loop_
_entity.id
_entity.type
_entity.pdbx_description
1 polymer ?
#
loop_
_entity_poly.entity_id
_entity_poly.type
_entity_poly.pdbx_seq_one_letter_code
_entity_poly.pdbx_strand_id
1 'polypeptide(L)'
;MAHPALKTVVAVPAAALGGMLASQAGLPLAWLTGTTLATALVSLTVGALWLPRWLYRSGQTVVGVSVGLTVTGDIAGRLGWHLLMIPVAALLSIAIGTRLAPLLARWSGLDLATAHFSMMPAGISEMAELAGRHGADVGAVAMLHTLRVMLVVFLVPPAVYAFSPGEVAAVARAAGHWDGPLALALAAGVAGGLLAMRVGLPSSFMLGPMIAVAILSGTGLVAAEEPRLLIAAAQVVLGLNLGARLRRETLG
;
A
#
# COMPACT_ATOMS: atom_id res chain seq x y z
N MET A 1 5.30 -15.58 -27.18
CA MET A 1 5.25 -14.56 -26.11
C MET A 1 5.32 -15.28 -24.77
N ALA A 2 6.32 -15.01 -23.92
CA ALA A 2 6.45 -15.71 -22.64
C ALA A 2 5.23 -15.42 -21.73
N HIS A 3 4.76 -16.45 -21.01
CA HIS A 3 3.65 -16.33 -20.06
C HIS A 3 3.98 -15.25 -19.01
N PRO A 4 3.05 -14.36 -18.65
CA PRO A 4 3.32 -13.23 -17.74
C PRO A 4 3.88 -13.66 -16.38
N ALA A 5 3.61 -14.89 -15.93
CA ALA A 5 4.23 -15.47 -14.73
C ALA A 5 5.77 -15.63 -14.85
N LEU A 6 6.28 -16.00 -16.04
CA LEU A 6 7.72 -16.17 -16.27
C LEU A 6 8.45 -14.82 -16.21
N LYS A 7 7.80 -13.75 -16.69
CA LYS A 7 8.32 -12.38 -16.61
C LYS A 7 8.45 -11.91 -15.15
N THR A 8 7.48 -12.27 -14.30
CA THR A 8 7.53 -11.95 -12.87
C THR A 8 8.70 -12.63 -12.17
N VAL A 9 9.02 -13.89 -12.51
CA VAL A 9 10.19 -14.58 -11.96
C VAL A 9 11.49 -13.83 -12.27
N VAL A 10 11.60 -13.25 -13.47
CA VAL A 10 12.74 -12.41 -13.87
C VAL A 10 12.75 -11.06 -13.16
N ALA A 11 11.57 -10.50 -12.84
CA ALA A 11 11.45 -9.22 -12.14
C ALA A 11 11.81 -9.31 -10.65
N VAL A 12 11.65 -10.48 -10.00
CA VAL A 12 11.93 -10.66 -8.57
C VAL A 12 13.40 -10.36 -8.20
N PRO A 13 14.42 -10.91 -8.89
CA PRO A 13 15.82 -10.56 -8.65
C PRO A 13 16.08 -9.06 -8.82
N ALA A 14 15.56 -8.44 -9.88
CA ALA A 14 15.71 -7.01 -10.12
C ALA A 14 15.07 -6.17 -9.01
N ALA A 15 13.88 -6.57 -8.55
CA ALA A 15 13.19 -5.92 -7.43
C ALA A 15 14.00 -6.05 -6.13
N ALA A 16 14.49 -7.26 -5.79
CA ALA A 16 15.32 -7.49 -4.62
C ALA A 16 16.62 -6.68 -4.66
N LEU A 17 17.28 -6.62 -5.82
CA LEU A 17 18.46 -5.78 -6.03
C LEU A 17 18.14 -4.30 -5.84
N GLY A 18 17.02 -3.81 -6.39
CA GLY A 18 16.55 -2.44 -6.20
C GLY A 18 16.32 -2.09 -4.73
N GLY A 19 15.66 -2.98 -3.99
CA GLY A 19 15.45 -2.82 -2.54
C GLY A 19 16.77 -2.82 -1.75
N MET A 20 17.70 -3.71 -2.09
CA MET A 20 19.02 -3.79 -1.46
C MET A 20 19.86 -2.52 -1.71
N LEU A 21 19.90 -2.03 -2.95
CA LEU A 21 20.60 -0.78 -3.28
C LEU A 21 19.99 0.43 -2.56
N ALA A 22 18.65 0.50 -2.50
CA ALA A 22 17.96 1.52 -1.74
C ALA A 22 18.27 1.44 -0.23
N SER A 23 18.46 0.22 0.31
CA SER A 23 18.78 0.04 1.73
C SER A 23 20.20 0.52 2.04
N GLN A 24 21.14 0.28 1.13
CA GLN A 24 22.52 0.78 1.24
C GLN A 24 22.59 2.31 1.10
N ALA A 25 21.70 2.90 0.29
CA ALA A 25 21.56 4.34 0.15
C ALA A 25 20.89 5.02 1.37
N GLY A 26 20.47 4.26 2.39
CA GLY A 26 19.83 4.80 3.59
C GLY A 26 18.44 5.38 3.35
N LEU A 27 17.75 4.96 2.27
CA LEU A 27 16.42 5.46 1.96
C LEU A 27 15.38 4.93 2.97
N PRO A 28 14.45 5.78 3.46
CA PRO A 28 13.34 5.32 4.27
C PRO A 28 12.43 4.40 3.45
N LEU A 29 11.97 3.31 4.07
CA LEU A 29 11.19 2.27 3.37
C LEU A 29 11.90 1.71 2.12
N ALA A 30 13.24 1.63 2.17
CA ALA A 30 14.12 1.22 1.08
C ALA A 30 13.65 0.01 0.27
N TRP A 31 13.22 -1.06 0.93
CA TRP A 31 12.76 -2.25 0.22
C TRP A 31 11.51 -1.94 -0.61
N LEU A 32 10.54 -1.20 -0.09
CA LEU A 32 9.34 -0.83 -0.86
C LEU A 32 9.68 0.13 -2.01
N THR A 33 10.42 1.20 -1.73
CA THR A 33 10.74 2.23 -2.72
C THR A 33 11.66 1.70 -3.83
N GLY A 34 12.74 1.02 -3.45
CA GLY A 34 13.70 0.41 -4.37
C GLY A 34 13.09 -0.70 -5.21
N THR A 35 12.28 -1.59 -4.62
CA THR A 35 11.60 -2.66 -5.38
C THR A 35 10.56 -2.08 -6.33
N THR A 36 9.80 -1.07 -5.92
CA THR A 36 8.81 -0.41 -6.79
C THR A 36 9.49 0.23 -8.00
N LEU A 37 10.59 0.96 -7.79
CA LEU A 37 11.33 1.61 -8.87
C LEU A 37 11.92 0.58 -9.84
N ALA A 38 12.63 -0.43 -9.32
CA ALA A 38 13.22 -1.47 -10.15
C ALA A 38 12.15 -2.25 -10.92
N THR A 39 11.04 -2.60 -10.28
CA THR A 39 9.94 -3.32 -10.93
C THR A 39 9.24 -2.46 -11.98
N ALA A 40 9.06 -1.15 -11.74
CA ALA A 40 8.51 -0.24 -12.74
C ALA A 40 9.39 -0.18 -13.99
N LEU A 41 10.72 -0.06 -13.83
CA LEU A 41 11.66 -0.07 -14.96
C LEU A 41 11.61 -1.39 -15.75
N VAL A 42 11.50 -2.52 -15.05
CA VAL A 42 11.34 -3.84 -15.69
C VAL A 42 9.99 -3.96 -16.39
N SER A 43 8.90 -3.51 -15.76
CA SER A 43 7.55 -3.53 -16.34
C SER A 43 7.47 -2.66 -17.61
N LEU A 44 8.19 -1.54 -17.65
CA LEU A 44 8.29 -0.68 -18.82
C LEU A 44 9.11 -1.29 -19.97
N THR A 45 9.95 -2.30 -19.73
CA THR A 45 10.79 -2.92 -20.77
C THR A 45 10.25 -4.28 -21.21
N VAL A 46 9.81 -5.12 -20.26
CA VAL A 46 9.38 -6.50 -20.47
C VAL A 46 7.86 -6.62 -20.60
N GLY A 47 7.12 -5.57 -20.26
CA GLY A 47 5.65 -5.51 -20.30
C GLY A 47 4.99 -6.09 -19.05
N ALA A 48 3.69 -6.38 -19.15
CA ALA A 48 2.83 -6.76 -18.03
C ALA A 48 3.43 -7.88 -17.14
N LEU A 49 3.69 -7.54 -15.88
CA LEU A 49 4.03 -8.50 -14.83
C LEU A 49 2.76 -8.96 -14.12
N TRP A 50 2.72 -10.23 -13.72
CA TRP A 50 1.59 -10.82 -13.02
C TRP A 50 2.01 -11.33 -11.65
N LEU A 51 1.39 -10.81 -10.60
CA LEU A 51 1.60 -11.26 -9.23
C LEU A 51 0.40 -12.08 -8.76
N PRO A 52 0.60 -13.31 -8.24
CA PRO A 52 -0.49 -14.10 -7.70
C PRO A 52 -1.22 -13.35 -6.59
N ARG A 53 -2.56 -13.39 -6.59
CA ARG A 53 -3.39 -12.70 -5.60
C ARG A 53 -3.06 -13.11 -4.16
N TRP A 54 -2.74 -14.38 -3.92
CA TRP A 54 -2.39 -14.88 -2.59
C TRP A 54 -1.10 -14.24 -2.05
N LEU A 55 -0.10 -14.04 -2.93
CA LEU A 55 1.17 -13.43 -2.56
C LEU A 55 0.97 -11.96 -2.23
N TYR A 56 0.22 -11.23 -3.06
CA TYR A 56 -0.12 -9.83 -2.74
C TYR A 56 -0.86 -9.71 -1.40
N ARG A 57 -1.85 -10.58 -1.15
CA ARG A 57 -2.61 -10.62 0.11
C ARG A 57 -1.74 -10.93 1.32
N SER A 58 -0.75 -11.82 1.19
CA SER A 58 0.17 -12.11 2.29
C SER A 58 1.04 -10.90 2.62
N GLY A 59 1.55 -10.18 1.60
CA GLY A 59 2.28 -8.93 1.80
C GLY A 59 1.44 -7.84 2.49
N GLN A 60 0.18 -7.68 2.08
CA GLN A 60 -0.76 -6.78 2.78
C GLN A 60 -1.01 -7.21 4.22
N THR A 61 -1.10 -8.52 4.48
CA THR A 61 -1.39 -9.03 5.81
C THR A 61 -0.26 -8.78 6.77
N VAL A 62 0.99 -9.03 6.35
CA VAL A 62 2.18 -8.72 7.14
C VAL A 62 2.24 -7.23 7.44
N VAL A 63 2.12 -6.36 6.44
CA VAL A 63 2.15 -4.91 6.69
C VAL A 63 1.00 -4.45 7.59
N GLY A 64 -0.19 -5.03 7.44
CA GLY A 64 -1.32 -4.79 8.33
C GLY A 64 -1.00 -5.20 9.77
N VAL A 65 -0.38 -6.36 9.97
CA VAL A 65 0.11 -6.82 11.29
C VAL A 65 1.14 -5.85 11.85
N SER A 66 2.14 -5.43 11.07
CA SER A 66 3.16 -4.45 11.51
C SER A 66 2.50 -3.17 12.02
N VAL A 67 1.53 -2.63 11.27
CA VAL A 67 0.82 -1.40 11.64
C VAL A 67 -0.10 -1.64 12.84
N GLY A 68 -0.74 -2.81 12.95
CA GLY A 68 -1.55 -3.15 14.11
C GLY A 68 -0.73 -3.25 15.40
N LEU A 69 0.49 -3.79 15.33
CA LEU A 69 1.39 -3.93 16.48
C LEU A 69 1.84 -2.57 17.05
N THR A 70 1.82 -1.50 16.26
CA THR A 70 2.15 -0.16 16.76
C THR A 70 1.05 0.48 17.62
N VAL A 71 -0.18 -0.07 17.60
CA VAL A 71 -1.28 0.42 18.44
C VAL A 71 -1.10 -0.10 19.87
N THR A 72 -0.47 0.69 20.72
CA THR A 72 -0.33 0.42 22.15
C THR A 72 -1.57 0.86 22.93
N GLY A 73 -1.70 0.42 24.19
CA GLY A 73 -2.83 0.82 25.05
C GLY A 73 -3.00 2.34 25.21
N ASP A 74 -1.89 3.08 25.29
CA ASP A 74 -1.90 4.55 25.34
C ASP A 74 -2.46 5.18 24.05
N ILE A 75 -2.13 4.60 22.90
CA ILE A 75 -2.62 5.04 21.59
C ILE A 75 -4.10 4.67 21.44
N ALA A 76 -4.50 3.47 21.89
CA ALA A 76 -5.87 3.00 21.86
C ALA A 76 -6.81 3.91 22.68
N GLY A 77 -6.38 4.35 23.86
CA GLY A 77 -7.15 5.30 24.69
C GLY A 77 -7.37 6.67 24.05
N ARG A 78 -6.45 7.10 23.18
CA ARG A 78 -6.57 8.36 22.40
C ARG A 78 -7.35 8.19 21.10
N LEU A 79 -7.57 6.94 20.67
CA LEU A 79 -8.17 6.62 19.37
C LEU A 79 -9.66 6.94 19.30
N GLY A 80 -10.37 6.99 20.43
CA GLY A 80 -11.82 7.23 20.47
C GLY A 80 -12.26 8.50 19.74
N TRP A 81 -11.54 9.63 19.94
CA TRP A 81 -11.81 10.88 19.21
C TRP A 81 -11.39 10.80 17.72
N HIS A 82 -10.34 10.05 17.42
CA HIS A 82 -9.79 9.91 16.07
C HIS A 82 -10.68 9.03 15.18
N LEU A 83 -11.44 8.08 15.75
CA LEU A 83 -12.42 7.28 15.01
C LEU A 83 -13.52 8.15 14.38
N LEU A 84 -13.91 9.25 15.03
CA LEU A 84 -14.84 10.24 14.47
C LEU A 84 -14.18 11.08 13.36
N MET A 85 -12.86 11.28 13.42
CA MET A 85 -12.13 12.03 12.39
C MET A 85 -11.99 11.26 11.08
N ILE A 86 -12.06 9.93 11.08
CA ILE A 86 -11.98 9.11 9.85
C ILE A 86 -13.08 9.49 8.84
N PRO A 87 -14.39 9.44 9.18
CA PRO A 87 -15.43 9.84 8.22
C PRO A 87 -15.35 11.32 7.87
N VAL A 88 -14.96 12.19 8.82
CA VAL A 88 -14.78 13.63 8.56
C VAL A 88 -13.67 13.86 7.53
N ALA A 89 -12.52 13.21 7.69
CA ALA A 89 -11.39 13.30 6.76
C ALA A 89 -11.74 12.69 5.40
N ALA A 90 -12.49 11.59 5.35
CA ALA A 90 -12.97 11.01 4.11
C ALA A 90 -13.92 11.97 3.36
N LEU A 91 -14.91 12.54 4.06
CA LEU A 91 -15.85 13.51 3.49
C LEU A 91 -15.12 14.77 3.02
N LEU A 92 -14.16 15.27 3.79
CA LEU A 92 -13.36 16.43 3.40
C LEU A 92 -12.50 16.13 2.17
N SER A 93 -11.88 14.95 2.10
CA SER A 93 -11.08 14.53 0.95
C SER A 93 -11.93 14.41 -0.31
N ILE A 94 -13.16 13.86 -0.19
CA ILE A 94 -14.15 13.83 -1.27
C ILE A 94 -14.54 15.27 -1.67
N ALA A 95 -14.86 16.14 -0.72
CA ALA A 95 -15.25 17.53 -1.00
C ALA A 95 -14.13 18.33 -1.70
N ILE A 96 -12.87 18.10 -1.31
CA ILE A 96 -11.71 18.72 -1.96
C ILE A 96 -11.54 18.16 -3.36
N GLY A 97 -11.56 16.84 -3.53
CA GLY A 97 -11.40 16.22 -4.84
C GLY A 97 -12.49 16.63 -5.83
N THR A 98 -13.74 16.77 -5.39
CA THR A 98 -14.85 17.18 -6.26
C THR A 98 -14.68 18.63 -6.73
N ARG A 99 -14.15 19.50 -5.87
CA ARG A 99 -13.83 20.89 -6.22
C ARG A 99 -12.62 21.02 -7.13
N LEU A 100 -11.64 20.11 -7.03
CA LEU A 100 -10.44 20.11 -7.87
C LEU A 100 -10.64 19.39 -9.22
N ALA A 101 -11.66 18.54 -9.36
CA ALA A 101 -11.94 17.81 -10.60
C ALA A 101 -12.11 18.70 -11.83
N PRO A 102 -12.86 19.83 -11.79
CA PRO A 102 -12.94 20.74 -12.93
C PRO A 102 -11.60 21.39 -13.29
N LEU A 103 -10.75 21.66 -12.30
CA LEU A 103 -9.41 22.23 -12.53
C LEU A 103 -8.52 21.21 -13.24
N LEU A 104 -8.55 19.95 -12.80
CA LEU A 104 -7.85 18.85 -13.46
C LEU A 104 -8.33 18.68 -14.91
N ALA A 105 -9.66 18.63 -15.13
CA ALA A 105 -10.23 18.51 -16.47
C ALA A 105 -9.70 19.60 -17.41
N ARG A 106 -9.67 20.85 -16.94
CA ARG A 106 -9.18 22.00 -17.72
C ARG A 106 -7.69 21.94 -18.03
N TRP A 107 -6.85 21.45 -17.12
CA TRP A 107 -5.40 21.41 -17.30
C TRP A 107 -4.90 20.18 -18.06
N SER A 108 -5.63 19.07 -17.97
CA SER A 108 -5.23 17.78 -18.57
C SER A 108 -5.95 17.46 -19.88
N GLY A 109 -7.01 18.18 -20.22
CA GLY A 109 -7.85 17.87 -21.40
C GLY A 109 -8.75 16.65 -21.22
N LEU A 110 -8.81 16.06 -20.01
CA LEU A 110 -9.71 14.97 -19.67
C LEU A 110 -11.15 15.46 -19.60
N ASP A 111 -12.10 14.58 -19.90
CA ASP A 111 -13.52 14.85 -19.63
C ASP A 111 -13.77 14.95 -18.11
N LEU A 112 -14.86 15.63 -17.75
CA LEU A 112 -15.16 15.91 -16.36
C LEU A 112 -15.41 14.65 -15.53
N ALA A 113 -15.99 13.59 -16.12
CA ALA A 113 -16.26 12.35 -15.40
C ALA A 113 -14.94 11.62 -15.08
N THR A 114 -14.04 11.49 -16.05
CA THR A 114 -12.68 10.95 -15.86
C THR A 114 -11.91 11.75 -14.83
N ALA A 115 -11.92 13.09 -14.91
CA ALA A 115 -11.25 13.93 -13.92
C ALA A 115 -11.85 13.79 -12.51
N HIS A 116 -13.18 13.66 -12.41
CA HIS A 116 -13.88 13.46 -11.13
C HIS A 116 -13.47 12.14 -10.47
N PHE A 117 -13.61 11.02 -11.17
CA PHE A 117 -13.22 9.73 -10.61
C PHE A 117 -11.72 9.65 -10.34
N SER A 118 -10.89 10.32 -11.14
CA SER A 118 -9.45 10.42 -10.91
C SER A 118 -9.05 11.28 -9.71
N MET A 119 -9.92 12.17 -9.23
CA MET A 119 -9.68 13.02 -8.05
C MET A 119 -10.22 12.41 -6.76
N MET A 120 -11.20 11.51 -6.85
CA MET A 120 -11.79 10.89 -5.66
C MET A 120 -10.81 9.94 -4.95
N PRO A 121 -10.81 9.92 -3.60
CA PRO A 121 -10.05 8.96 -2.83
C PRO A 121 -10.82 7.63 -2.72
N ALA A 122 -10.31 6.57 -3.35
CA ALA A 122 -10.79 5.21 -3.15
C ALA A 122 -9.77 4.21 -3.72
N GLY A 123 -10.06 2.92 -3.60
CA GLY A 123 -9.26 1.88 -4.22
C GLY A 123 -9.29 1.98 -5.75
N ILE A 124 -8.16 1.60 -6.38
CA ILE A 124 -7.97 1.71 -7.83
C ILE A 124 -9.04 0.92 -8.58
N SER A 125 -9.40 -0.27 -8.09
CA SER A 125 -10.35 -1.16 -8.75
C SER A 125 -11.78 -0.62 -8.66
N GLU A 126 -12.13 -0.07 -7.51
CA GLU A 126 -13.43 0.51 -7.20
C GLU A 126 -13.68 1.77 -8.04
N MET A 127 -12.69 2.64 -8.16
CA MET A 127 -12.80 3.83 -9.01
C MET A 127 -12.81 3.49 -10.49
N ALA A 128 -12.02 2.50 -10.93
CA ALA A 128 -12.04 2.02 -12.31
C ALA A 128 -13.41 1.44 -12.69
N GLU A 129 -14.03 0.66 -11.80
CA GLU A 129 -15.36 0.12 -12.00
C GLU A 129 -16.43 1.23 -12.03
N LEU A 130 -16.37 2.16 -11.08
CA LEU A 130 -17.31 3.28 -11.01
C LEU A 130 -17.19 4.20 -12.23
N ALA A 131 -15.96 4.47 -12.69
CA ALA A 131 -15.67 5.22 -13.90
C ALA A 131 -16.30 4.56 -15.13
N GLY A 132 -16.12 3.25 -15.30
CA GLY A 132 -16.70 2.50 -16.42
C GLY A 132 -18.23 2.56 -16.47
N ARG A 133 -18.88 2.53 -15.30
CA ARG A 133 -20.36 2.69 -15.20
C ARG A 133 -20.85 4.08 -15.59
N HIS A 134 -19.99 5.09 -15.58
CA HIS A 134 -20.33 6.49 -15.88
C HIS A 134 -19.72 6.98 -17.20
N GLY A 135 -19.22 6.06 -18.05
CA GLY A 135 -18.65 6.39 -19.35
C GLY A 135 -17.33 7.15 -19.31
N ALA A 136 -16.63 7.15 -18.17
CA ALA A 136 -15.30 7.73 -18.03
C ALA A 136 -14.21 6.79 -18.55
N ASP A 137 -13.03 7.35 -18.87
CA ASP A 137 -11.86 6.59 -19.28
C ASP A 137 -11.27 5.82 -18.08
N VAL A 138 -11.57 4.52 -18.05
CA VAL A 138 -11.11 3.58 -17.03
C VAL A 138 -9.58 3.50 -16.98
N GLY A 139 -8.91 3.60 -18.13
CA GLY A 139 -7.46 3.57 -18.25
C GLY A 139 -6.83 4.80 -17.61
N ALA A 140 -7.31 5.98 -17.95
CA ALA A 140 -6.86 7.25 -17.36
C ALA A 140 -7.09 7.29 -15.84
N VAL A 141 -8.25 6.86 -15.36
CA VAL A 141 -8.56 6.81 -13.92
C VAL A 141 -7.61 5.87 -13.17
N ALA A 142 -7.39 4.67 -13.70
CA ALA A 142 -6.47 3.70 -13.11
C ALA A 142 -5.02 4.20 -13.11
N MET A 143 -4.61 4.89 -14.18
CA MET A 143 -3.27 5.47 -14.31
C MET A 143 -3.05 6.59 -13.29
N LEU A 144 -3.96 7.56 -13.18
CA LEU A 144 -3.87 8.66 -12.22
C LEU A 144 -3.87 8.17 -10.77
N HIS A 145 -4.66 7.13 -10.45
CA HIS A 145 -4.60 6.49 -9.13
C HIS A 145 -3.27 5.79 -8.88
N THR A 146 -2.72 5.10 -9.88
CA THR A 146 -1.41 4.45 -9.78
C THR A 146 -0.31 5.48 -9.55
N LEU A 147 -0.30 6.56 -10.33
CA LEU A 147 0.63 7.68 -10.16
C LEU A 147 0.51 8.29 -8.76
N ARG A 148 -0.71 8.51 -8.25
CA ARG A 148 -0.93 9.01 -6.88
C ARG A 148 -0.27 8.09 -5.84
N VAL A 149 -0.49 6.78 -5.93
CA VAL A 149 0.11 5.81 -5.00
C VAL A 149 1.64 5.83 -5.12
N MET A 150 2.19 5.94 -6.33
CA MET A 150 3.63 6.08 -6.51
C MET A 150 4.17 7.36 -5.87
N LEU A 151 3.51 8.50 -6.07
CA LEU A 151 3.89 9.76 -5.43
C LEU A 151 3.89 9.62 -3.91
N VAL A 152 2.86 8.98 -3.33
CA VAL A 152 2.82 8.71 -1.90
C VAL A 152 4.01 7.85 -1.47
N VAL A 153 4.31 6.76 -2.18
CA VAL A 153 5.42 5.85 -1.86
C VAL A 153 6.79 6.53 -1.98
N PHE A 154 6.98 7.44 -2.94
CA PHE A 154 8.26 8.10 -3.14
C PHE A 154 8.45 9.39 -2.33
N LEU A 155 7.36 10.10 -1.98
CA LEU A 155 7.45 11.40 -1.32
C LEU A 155 7.21 11.32 0.20
N VAL A 156 6.27 10.46 0.65
CA VAL A 156 5.89 10.42 2.07
C VAL A 156 7.01 9.86 2.95
N PRO A 157 7.66 8.72 2.64
CA PRO A 157 8.72 8.20 3.50
C PRO A 157 9.90 9.17 3.70
N PRO A 158 10.43 9.83 2.65
CA PRO A 158 11.46 10.87 2.81
C PRO A 158 10.98 12.07 3.62
N ALA A 159 9.74 12.51 3.42
CA ALA A 159 9.18 13.61 4.19
C ALA A 159 9.12 13.27 5.69
N VAL A 160 8.57 12.09 6.05
CA VAL A 160 8.50 11.63 7.44
C VAL A 160 9.89 11.48 8.04
N TYR A 161 10.86 10.92 7.30
CA TYR A 161 12.25 10.83 7.76
C TYR A 161 12.88 12.19 8.02
N ALA A 162 12.59 13.20 7.19
CA ALA A 162 13.11 14.55 7.37
C ALA A 162 12.55 15.23 8.64
N PHE A 163 11.27 15.01 8.98
CA PHE A 163 10.65 15.57 10.18
C PHE A 163 10.95 14.76 11.46
N SER A 164 11.20 13.45 11.35
CA SER A 164 11.31 12.54 12.50
C SER A 164 12.37 11.44 12.26
N PRO A 165 13.65 11.82 12.03
CA PRO A 165 14.70 10.87 11.65
C PRO A 165 14.97 9.82 12.75
N GLY A 166 14.84 10.21 14.03
CA GLY A 166 15.09 9.33 15.17
C GLY A 166 14.07 8.19 15.29
N GLU A 167 12.78 8.50 15.11
CA GLU A 167 11.69 7.51 15.20
C GLU A 167 11.74 6.53 14.02
N VAL A 168 11.95 7.03 12.80
CA VAL A 168 12.07 6.18 11.61
C VAL A 168 13.29 5.25 11.71
N ALA A 169 14.42 5.75 12.19
CA ALA A 169 15.60 4.94 12.39
C ALA A 169 15.44 3.91 13.53
N ALA A 170 14.64 4.21 14.55
CA ALA A 170 14.29 3.26 15.61
C ALA A 170 13.43 2.11 15.07
N VAL A 171 12.39 2.40 14.29
CA VAL A 171 11.54 1.37 13.64
C VAL A 171 12.34 0.53 12.66
N ALA A 172 13.25 1.13 11.89
CA ALA A 172 14.14 0.39 10.98
C ALA A 172 15.17 -0.49 11.71
N ARG A 173 15.54 -0.12 12.94
CA ARG A 173 16.45 -0.89 13.80
C ARG A 173 15.74 -1.94 14.65
N ALA A 174 14.42 -1.85 14.83
CA ALA A 174 13.65 -2.91 15.44
C ALA A 174 13.94 -4.24 14.72
N ALA A 175 14.20 -5.28 15.50
CA ALA A 175 14.60 -6.59 15.01
C ALA A 175 13.86 -7.62 15.84
N GLY A 176 12.60 -7.85 15.47
CA GLY A 176 11.81 -8.88 16.08
C GLY A 176 12.36 -10.28 15.84
N HIS A 177 11.82 -11.23 16.58
CA HIS A 177 12.15 -12.65 16.50
C HIS A 177 10.88 -13.49 16.35
N TRP A 178 11.06 -14.71 15.88
CA TRP A 178 9.95 -15.66 15.76
C TRP A 178 9.58 -16.20 17.15
N ASP A 179 8.48 -15.72 17.70
CA ASP A 179 7.96 -16.12 19.00
C ASP A 179 6.44 -16.38 18.99
N GLY A 180 5.92 -16.85 20.13
CA GLY A 180 4.49 -17.14 20.32
C GLY A 180 3.59 -15.91 20.11
N PRO A 181 3.89 -14.74 20.69
CA PRO A 181 3.13 -13.51 20.46
C PRO A 181 3.06 -13.11 18.98
N LEU A 182 4.16 -13.19 18.24
CA LEU A 182 4.17 -12.93 16.80
C LEU A 182 3.32 -13.95 16.03
N ALA A 183 3.43 -15.24 16.36
CA ALA A 183 2.61 -16.28 15.74
C ALA A 183 1.11 -16.02 15.96
N LEU A 184 0.74 -15.59 17.17
CA LEU A 184 -0.62 -15.19 17.50
C LEU A 184 -1.05 -13.94 16.72
N ALA A 185 -0.18 -12.93 16.61
CA ALA A 185 -0.43 -11.72 15.83
C ALA A 185 -0.69 -12.04 14.34
N LEU A 186 0.15 -12.89 13.74
CA LEU A 186 0.01 -13.30 12.34
C LEU A 186 -1.25 -14.14 12.12
N ALA A 187 -1.56 -15.07 13.04
CA ALA A 187 -2.77 -15.88 12.97
C ALA A 187 -4.04 -15.01 13.09
N ALA A 188 -4.06 -14.08 14.04
CA ALA A 188 -5.12 -13.10 14.19
C ALA A 188 -5.21 -12.17 12.98
N GLY A 189 -4.07 -11.80 12.39
CA GLY A 189 -3.98 -11.02 11.16
C GLY A 189 -4.68 -11.72 10.00
N VAL A 190 -4.33 -12.99 9.74
CA VAL A 190 -4.96 -13.81 8.70
C VAL A 190 -6.47 -13.96 8.96
N ALA A 191 -6.87 -14.28 10.20
CA ALA A 191 -8.28 -14.40 10.57
C ALA A 191 -9.03 -13.08 10.34
N GLY A 192 -8.46 -11.95 10.76
CA GLY A 192 -8.99 -10.61 10.56
C GLY A 192 -9.14 -10.27 9.08
N GLY A 193 -8.16 -10.59 8.24
CA GLY A 193 -8.24 -10.41 6.79
C GLY A 193 -9.35 -11.23 6.13
N LEU A 194 -9.52 -12.49 6.55
CA LEU A 194 -10.59 -13.35 6.07
C LEU A 194 -11.98 -12.87 6.53
N LEU A 195 -12.11 -12.42 7.77
CA LEU A 195 -13.35 -11.85 8.30
C LEU A 195 -13.70 -10.53 7.59
N ALA A 196 -12.72 -9.63 7.41
CA ALA A 196 -12.88 -8.39 6.67
C ALA A 196 -13.32 -8.64 5.22
N MET A 197 -12.80 -9.70 4.59
CA MET A 197 -13.21 -10.10 3.24
C MET A 197 -14.69 -10.55 3.22
N ARG A 198 -15.17 -11.24 4.26
CA ARG A 198 -16.59 -11.63 4.36
C ARG A 198 -17.53 -10.45 4.56
N VAL A 199 -17.09 -9.43 5.29
CA VAL A 199 -17.88 -8.21 5.54
C VAL A 199 -17.82 -7.24 4.34
N GLY A 200 -16.98 -7.52 3.34
CA GLY A 200 -16.84 -6.67 2.16
C GLY A 200 -16.05 -5.39 2.41
N LEU A 201 -15.15 -5.38 3.40
CA LEU A 201 -14.30 -4.22 3.66
C LEU A 201 -13.34 -3.99 2.48
N PRO A 202 -13.14 -2.73 2.05
CA PRO A 202 -12.10 -2.40 1.07
C PRO A 202 -10.73 -2.81 1.62
N SER A 203 -9.80 -3.20 0.74
CA SER A 203 -8.45 -3.64 1.12
C SER A 203 -8.42 -4.60 2.32
N SER A 204 -9.28 -5.63 2.29
CA SER A 204 -9.58 -6.50 3.44
C SER A 204 -8.35 -7.15 4.08
N PHE A 205 -7.36 -7.52 3.26
CA PHE A 205 -6.09 -8.12 3.72
C PHE A 205 -5.05 -7.11 4.20
N MET A 206 -5.38 -5.82 4.25
CA MET A 206 -4.60 -4.79 4.92
C MET A 206 -5.34 -4.28 6.16
N LEU A 207 -6.60 -3.85 5.99
CA LEU A 207 -7.42 -3.30 7.06
C LEU A 207 -7.81 -4.35 8.11
N GLY A 208 -8.21 -5.55 7.68
CA GLY A 208 -8.61 -6.62 8.58
C GLY A 208 -7.50 -7.03 9.56
N PRO A 209 -6.29 -7.35 9.07
CA PRO A 209 -5.15 -7.67 9.92
C PRO A 209 -4.76 -6.51 10.85
N MET A 210 -4.74 -5.27 10.32
CA MET A 210 -4.45 -4.08 11.11
C MET A 210 -5.42 -3.91 12.27
N ILE A 211 -6.72 -4.03 12.03
CA ILE A 211 -7.75 -3.89 13.08
C ILE A 211 -7.65 -5.03 14.09
N ALA A 212 -7.55 -6.28 13.63
CA ALA A 212 -7.49 -7.44 14.51
C ALA A 212 -6.27 -7.38 15.44
N VAL A 213 -5.09 -7.05 14.90
CA VAL A 213 -3.85 -6.96 15.66
C VAL A 213 -3.82 -5.69 16.51
N ALA A 214 -4.39 -4.57 16.05
CA ALA A 214 -4.50 -3.36 16.87
C ALA A 214 -5.36 -3.58 18.12
N ILE A 215 -6.42 -4.40 18.04
CA ILE A 215 -7.23 -4.75 19.22
C ILE A 215 -6.40 -5.60 20.20
N LEU A 216 -5.66 -6.59 19.70
CA LEU A 216 -4.82 -7.45 20.53
C LEU A 216 -3.65 -6.69 21.17
N SER A 217 -2.97 -5.84 20.40
CA SER A 217 -1.84 -5.02 20.88
C SER A 217 -2.33 -3.91 21.81
N GLY A 218 -3.43 -3.23 21.45
CA GLY A 218 -3.99 -2.14 22.24
C GLY A 218 -4.57 -2.57 23.58
N THR A 219 -5.00 -3.83 23.72
CA THR A 219 -5.42 -4.41 25.01
C THR A 219 -4.26 -4.99 25.82
N GLY A 220 -3.04 -4.98 25.28
CA GLY A 220 -1.85 -5.57 25.90
C GLY A 220 -1.82 -7.11 25.85
N LEU A 221 -2.72 -7.75 25.09
CA LEU A 221 -2.76 -9.21 24.93
C LEU A 221 -1.60 -9.72 24.08
N VAL A 222 -1.08 -8.90 23.16
CA VAL A 222 0.04 -9.24 22.29
C VAL A 222 1.02 -8.07 22.25
N ALA A 223 2.28 -8.35 22.55
CA ALA A 223 3.39 -7.44 22.27
C ALA A 223 4.43 -8.23 21.48
N ALA A 224 4.60 -7.87 20.21
CA ALA A 224 5.51 -8.54 19.31
C ALA A 224 6.15 -7.50 18.38
N GLU A 225 7.37 -7.79 17.94
CA GLU A 225 8.01 -7.09 16.85
C GLU A 225 8.22 -8.08 15.71
N GLU A 226 8.06 -7.63 14.46
CA GLU A 226 8.29 -8.50 13.31
C GLU A 226 9.78 -8.60 12.96
N PRO A 227 10.28 -9.80 12.60
CA PRO A 227 11.62 -9.96 12.07
C PRO A 227 11.81 -9.13 10.80
N ARG A 228 12.98 -8.49 10.66
CA ARG A 228 13.28 -7.60 9.53
C ARG A 228 13.05 -8.26 8.16
N LEU A 229 13.36 -9.55 8.04
CA LEU A 229 13.17 -10.32 6.81
C LEU A 229 11.69 -10.47 6.44
N LEU A 230 10.79 -10.58 7.42
CA LEU A 230 9.35 -10.71 7.18
C LEU A 230 8.79 -9.42 6.59
N ILE A 231 9.10 -8.28 7.21
CA ILE A 231 8.68 -6.96 6.72
C ILE A 231 9.31 -6.68 5.35
N ALA A 232 10.62 -6.94 5.18
CA ALA A 232 11.30 -6.72 3.90
C ALA A 232 10.68 -7.56 2.78
N ALA A 233 10.36 -8.83 3.03
CA ALA A 233 9.69 -9.68 2.06
C ALA A 233 8.29 -9.14 1.69
N ALA A 234 7.52 -8.67 2.67
CA ALA A 234 6.22 -8.06 2.43
C ALA A 234 6.34 -6.77 1.60
N GLN A 235 7.31 -5.91 1.92
CA GLN A 235 7.60 -4.68 1.18
C GLN A 235 8.03 -4.97 -0.27
N VAL A 236 8.83 -6.01 -0.51
CA VAL A 236 9.20 -6.47 -1.87
C VAL A 236 7.96 -6.90 -2.64
N VAL A 237 7.08 -7.70 -2.03
CA VAL A 237 5.84 -8.16 -2.66
C VAL A 237 4.91 -6.98 -3.02
N LEU A 238 4.75 -6.02 -2.11
CA LEU A 238 3.94 -4.83 -2.34
C LEU A 238 4.54 -3.94 -3.42
N GLY A 239 5.87 -3.73 -3.40
CA GLY A 239 6.57 -2.93 -4.40
C GLY A 239 6.57 -3.59 -5.78
N LEU A 240 6.67 -4.92 -5.85
CA LEU A 240 6.47 -5.69 -7.08
C LEU A 240 5.07 -5.44 -7.65
N ASN A 241 4.02 -5.49 -6.83
CA ASN A 241 2.66 -5.23 -7.30
C ASN A 241 2.50 -3.79 -7.80
N LEU A 242 3.05 -2.82 -7.07
CA LEU A 242 2.93 -1.41 -7.41
C LEU A 242 3.70 -1.06 -8.69
N GLY A 243 4.96 -1.51 -8.80
CA GLY A 243 5.76 -1.30 -10.01
C GLY A 243 5.19 -2.00 -11.25
N ALA A 244 4.60 -3.18 -11.08
CA ALA A 244 3.92 -3.91 -12.16
C ALA A 244 2.68 -3.18 -12.76
N ARG A 245 2.15 -2.17 -12.05
CA ARG A 245 1.04 -1.34 -12.54
C ARG A 245 1.49 -0.27 -13.52
N LEU A 246 2.77 0.10 -13.54
CA LEU A 246 3.30 0.99 -14.56
C LEU A 246 3.56 0.21 -15.85
N ARG A 247 2.80 0.50 -16.90
CA ARG A 247 2.96 -0.13 -18.21
C ARG A 247 3.14 0.94 -19.28
N ARG A 248 3.87 0.62 -20.35
CA ARG A 248 3.98 1.51 -21.52
C ARG A 248 2.62 1.78 -22.17
N GLU A 249 1.75 0.77 -22.19
CA GLU A 249 0.40 0.82 -22.78
C GLU A 249 -0.54 1.81 -22.06
N THR A 250 -0.26 2.15 -20.80
CA THR A 250 -1.03 3.12 -20.01
C THR A 250 -0.44 4.53 -20.04
N LEU A 251 0.68 4.74 -20.74
CA LEU A 251 1.46 5.98 -20.77
C LEU A 251 1.38 6.74 -22.11
N GLY A 252 0.74 6.17 -23.14
CA GLY A 252 0.58 6.77 -24.47
C GLY A 252 -0.85 6.60 -24.97
#